data_AF-A0A846DRE8-F1
#
_entry.id   AF-A0A846DRE8-F1
#
_cell.length_a   1.000
_cell.length_b   1.000
_cell.length_c   1.000
_cell.angle_alpha   90.00
_cell.angle_beta   90.00
_cell.angle_gamma   90.00
#
_symmetry.space_group_name_H-M   'P 1'
#
loop_
_entity.id
_entity.type
_entity.pdbx_description
1 polymer ?
#
loop_
_entity_poly.entity_id
_entity_poly.type
_entity_poly.pdbx_seq_one_letter_code
_entity_poly.pdbx_strand_id
1 'polypeptide(L)'
;PGADDNATGVAVLLELARAFATKPPKSPLRLVAFDLEEYGLLGSADYATYLKQNQQPLRLMLSLEMLGYCAPRSGSLRDRSPHSQNYPAGLKYFYPNRGDFIALIGNLSTIPDLIHLSRHIRKVGTPCEWLPVPNRGKLLPQTRLSDHSPFWDQGYRALMVTDTAFLRNPHYHQKSDTIETLDLDFLTGVCRGLINGIESI
;
A
#
# COMPACT_ATOMS: atom_id res chain seq x y z
N PRO A 1 -4.23 -18.71 -6.83
CA PRO A 1 -4.43 -17.35 -7.37
C PRO A 1 -3.94 -16.34 -6.32
N GLY A 2 -3.71 -15.12 -6.78
CA GLY A 2 -3.12 -14.02 -6.02
C GLY A 2 -3.81 -12.74 -6.44
N ALA A 3 -5.13 -12.70 -6.20
CA ALA A 3 -6.00 -11.65 -6.71
C ALA A 3 -5.76 -10.36 -5.91
N ASP A 4 -5.88 -10.43 -4.59
CA ASP A 4 -5.46 -9.35 -3.71
C ASP A 4 -3.94 -9.22 -3.72
N ASP A 5 -3.24 -10.35 -3.59
CA ASP A 5 -1.80 -10.47 -3.40
C ASP A 5 -1.09 -11.06 -4.65
N ASN A 6 -0.54 -10.26 -5.55
CA ASN A 6 -0.59 -8.79 -5.59
C ASN A 6 -1.14 -8.28 -6.93
N ALA A 7 -2.12 -8.99 -7.52
CA ALA A 7 -2.73 -8.56 -8.77
C ALA A 7 -3.49 -7.23 -8.63
N THR A 8 -4.02 -6.90 -7.45
CA THR A 8 -4.57 -5.56 -7.17
C THR A 8 -3.52 -4.45 -7.31
N GLY A 9 -2.30 -4.66 -6.78
CA GLY A 9 -1.19 -3.74 -6.94
C GLY A 9 -0.81 -3.52 -8.41
N VAL A 10 -0.74 -4.60 -9.19
CA VAL A 10 -0.46 -4.54 -10.65
C VAL A 10 -1.58 -3.81 -11.40
N ALA A 11 -2.85 -4.08 -11.07
CA ALA A 11 -4.00 -3.41 -11.69
C ALA A 11 -3.96 -1.89 -11.45
N VAL A 12 -3.67 -1.47 -10.20
CA VAL A 12 -3.52 -0.05 -9.86
C VAL A 12 -2.29 0.56 -10.56
N LEU A 13 -1.16 -0.17 -10.66
CA LEU A 13 0.02 0.29 -11.37
C LEU A 13 -0.27 0.60 -12.85
N LEU A 14 -1.02 -0.27 -13.53
CA LEU A 14 -1.43 -0.08 -14.91
C LEU A 14 -2.39 1.09 -15.08
N GLU A 15 -3.32 1.28 -14.15
CA GLU A 15 -4.25 2.43 -14.18
C GLU A 15 -3.54 3.76 -13.91
N LEU A 16 -2.54 3.78 -13.01
CA LEU A 16 -1.64 4.93 -12.84
C LEU A 16 -0.89 5.23 -14.14
N ALA A 17 -0.38 4.21 -14.83
CA ALA A 17 0.26 4.37 -16.15
C ALA A 17 -0.68 5.03 -17.15
N ARG A 18 -1.91 4.53 -17.25
CA ARG A 18 -2.94 5.05 -18.16
C ARG A 18 -3.28 6.51 -17.84
N ALA A 19 -3.48 6.84 -16.58
CA ALA A 19 -3.81 8.20 -16.14
C ALA A 19 -2.66 9.19 -16.46
N PHE A 20 -1.44 8.86 -16.05
CA PHE A 20 -0.30 9.76 -16.20
C PHE A 20 0.31 9.80 -17.60
N ALA A 21 -0.02 8.84 -18.49
CA ALA A 21 0.32 8.95 -19.90
C ALA A 21 -0.38 10.16 -20.58
N THR A 22 -1.60 10.49 -20.14
CA THR A 22 -2.35 11.63 -20.69
C THR A 22 -2.13 12.93 -19.94
N LYS A 23 -1.77 12.85 -18.65
CA LYS A 23 -1.55 14.01 -17.78
C LYS A 23 -0.36 13.75 -16.86
N PRO A 24 0.89 13.89 -17.34
CA PRO A 24 2.07 13.59 -16.55
C PRO A 24 2.15 14.46 -15.28
N PRO A 25 2.58 13.89 -14.13
CA PRO A 25 2.80 14.67 -12.91
C PRO A 25 4.04 15.56 -13.04
N LYS A 26 4.21 16.49 -12.11
CA LYS A 26 5.36 17.42 -12.09
C LYS A 26 6.69 16.70 -11.89
N SER A 27 6.69 15.69 -11.02
CA SER A 27 7.85 14.84 -10.76
C SER A 27 7.89 13.67 -11.74
N PRO A 28 9.05 13.32 -12.34
CA PRO A 28 9.17 12.13 -13.19
C PRO A 28 8.72 10.86 -12.44
N LEU A 29 7.86 10.07 -13.08
CA LEU A 29 7.31 8.85 -12.51
C LEU A 29 8.01 7.62 -13.09
N ARG A 30 8.37 6.67 -12.22
CA ARG A 30 8.80 5.32 -12.61
C ARG A 30 7.77 4.33 -12.09
N LEU A 31 7.20 3.55 -13.00
CA LEU A 31 6.28 2.46 -12.67
C LEU A 31 7.10 1.16 -12.75
N VAL A 32 7.17 0.44 -11.64
CA VAL A 32 8.05 -0.73 -11.50
C VAL A 32 7.23 -1.87 -10.93
N ALA A 33 7.29 -3.04 -11.57
CA ALA A 33 6.79 -4.29 -11.03
C ALA A 33 8.01 -5.11 -10.60
N PHE A 34 8.13 -5.34 -9.30
CA PHE A 34 9.24 -6.13 -8.75
C PHE A 34 8.93 -7.62 -8.84
N ASP A 35 9.99 -8.41 -9.02
CA ASP A 35 9.94 -9.86 -8.96
C ASP A 35 10.48 -10.36 -7.61
N LEU A 36 10.17 -11.62 -7.30
CA LEU A 36 10.73 -12.34 -6.15
C LEU A 36 10.51 -11.66 -4.78
N GLU A 37 9.41 -10.90 -4.64
CA GLU A 37 8.95 -10.33 -3.36
C GLU A 37 8.83 -11.46 -2.31
N GLU A 38 8.11 -12.51 -2.67
CA GLU A 38 7.82 -13.69 -1.84
C GLU A 38 9.05 -14.53 -1.47
N TYR A 39 10.16 -14.32 -2.16
CA TYR A 39 11.44 -14.98 -1.91
C TYR A 39 12.42 -14.10 -1.11
N GLY A 40 11.92 -13.02 -0.52
CA GLY A 40 12.70 -12.13 0.33
C GLY A 40 13.02 -10.78 -0.29
N LEU A 41 12.09 -10.20 -1.06
CA LEU A 41 12.16 -8.84 -1.60
C LEU A 41 13.36 -8.64 -2.55
N LEU A 42 13.74 -9.69 -3.30
CA LEU A 42 15.01 -9.69 -4.03
C LEU A 42 15.06 -8.61 -5.12
N GLY A 43 14.00 -8.46 -5.90
CA GLY A 43 13.94 -7.46 -6.97
C GLY A 43 13.96 -6.02 -6.45
N SER A 44 13.20 -5.72 -5.40
CA SER A 44 13.18 -4.37 -4.81
C SER A 44 14.46 -4.06 -4.04
N ALA A 45 15.09 -5.05 -3.40
CA ALA A 45 16.38 -4.88 -2.74
C ALA A 45 17.52 -4.60 -3.73
N ASP A 46 17.56 -5.32 -4.85
CA ASP A 46 18.53 -5.06 -5.93
C ASP A 46 18.33 -3.66 -6.50
N TYR A 47 17.10 -3.29 -6.83
CA TYR A 47 16.82 -1.97 -7.40
C TYR A 47 17.12 -0.83 -6.42
N ALA A 48 16.75 -0.95 -5.14
CA ALA A 48 17.08 0.06 -4.13
C ALA A 48 18.60 0.21 -3.98
N THR A 49 19.36 -0.88 -4.04
CA THR A 49 20.83 -0.89 -4.00
C THR A 49 21.41 -0.21 -5.24
N TYR A 50 20.90 -0.54 -6.43
CA TYR A 50 21.28 0.10 -7.69
C TYR A 50 21.07 1.61 -7.64
N LEU A 51 19.91 2.09 -7.19
CA LEU A 51 19.63 3.52 -7.06
C LEU A 51 20.62 4.20 -6.11
N LYS A 52 20.96 3.54 -5.00
CA LYS A 52 21.89 4.07 -4.00
C LYS A 52 23.30 4.20 -4.55
N GLN A 53 23.80 3.15 -5.18
CA GLN A 53 25.14 3.10 -5.78
C GLN A 53 25.30 4.14 -6.90
N ASN A 54 24.25 4.35 -7.69
CA ASN A 54 24.24 5.31 -8.79
C ASN A 54 23.78 6.73 -8.37
N GLN A 55 23.64 6.98 -7.06
CA GLN A 55 23.23 8.28 -6.49
C GLN A 55 21.99 8.87 -7.16
N GLN A 56 21.05 8.00 -7.55
CA GLN A 56 19.84 8.41 -8.25
C GLN A 56 18.93 9.18 -7.28
N PRO A 57 18.48 10.40 -7.63
CA PRO A 57 17.55 11.13 -6.80
C PRO A 57 16.17 10.43 -6.81
N LEU A 58 15.64 10.16 -5.62
CA LEU A 58 14.32 9.55 -5.44
C LEU A 58 13.54 10.36 -4.39
N ARG A 59 12.49 11.07 -4.82
CA ARG A 59 11.65 11.90 -3.94
C ARG A 59 10.82 11.04 -2.99
N LEU A 60 10.21 9.99 -3.52
CA LEU A 60 9.29 9.10 -2.83
C LEU A 60 9.16 7.78 -3.58
N MET A 61 9.16 6.66 -2.86
CA MET A 61 8.74 5.35 -3.36
C MET A 61 7.38 5.00 -2.75
N LEU A 62 6.47 4.46 -3.55
CA LEU A 62 5.18 3.93 -3.11
C LEU A 62 5.15 2.44 -3.45
N SER A 63 5.10 1.58 -2.44
CA SER A 63 4.79 0.16 -2.58
C SER A 63 3.28 -0.02 -2.61
N LEU A 64 2.78 -0.75 -3.60
CA LEU A 64 1.36 -1.09 -3.74
C LEU A 64 1.22 -2.54 -3.30
N GLU A 65 0.65 -2.77 -2.14
CA GLU A 65 0.71 -4.07 -1.45
C GLU A 65 -0.68 -4.47 -0.96
N MET A 66 -1.40 -5.28 -1.74
CA MET A 66 -2.78 -5.72 -1.44
C MET A 66 -3.72 -4.53 -1.23
N LEU A 67 -4.57 -4.25 -2.22
CA LEU A 67 -5.34 -3.01 -2.26
C LEU A 67 -6.85 -3.24 -2.31
N GLY A 68 -7.30 -4.50 -2.40
CA GLY A 68 -8.66 -4.83 -2.79
C GLY A 68 -9.47 -5.55 -1.71
N TYR A 69 -8.83 -6.13 -0.69
CA TYR A 69 -9.52 -6.82 0.38
C TYR A 69 -10.08 -5.83 1.42
N CYS A 70 -11.31 -5.44 1.17
CA CYS A 70 -12.14 -4.66 2.06
C CYS A 70 -13.52 -5.32 2.08
N ALA A 71 -14.17 -5.35 3.23
CA ALA A 71 -15.43 -6.05 3.41
C ALA A 71 -16.50 -5.65 2.37
N PRO A 72 -16.93 -6.58 1.48
CA PRO A 72 -17.67 -6.23 0.28
C PRO A 72 -19.01 -5.58 0.59
N ARG A 73 -19.39 -4.59 -0.22
CA ARG A 73 -20.64 -3.83 -0.08
C ARG A 73 -21.90 -4.64 -0.42
N SER A 74 -21.78 -5.77 -1.12
CA SER A 74 -22.91 -6.61 -1.56
C SER A 74 -22.88 -8.08 -1.10
N GLY A 75 -21.93 -8.47 -0.24
CA GLY A 75 -21.77 -9.84 0.28
C GLY A 75 -21.61 -9.91 1.80
N SER A 76 -21.95 -11.08 2.38
CA SER A 76 -21.91 -11.47 3.80
C SER A 76 -21.45 -10.41 4.82
N LEU A 77 -22.37 -10.03 5.73
CA LEU A 77 -22.21 -9.12 6.89
C LEU A 77 -21.01 -9.39 7.84
N ARG A 78 -20.16 -10.39 7.57
CA ARG A 78 -19.07 -10.80 8.48
C ARG A 78 -17.83 -9.90 8.40
N ASP A 79 -17.49 -9.34 7.25
CA ASP A 79 -16.20 -8.60 7.12
C ASP A 79 -16.29 -7.13 7.57
N ARG A 80 -17.49 -6.55 7.64
CA ARG A 80 -17.74 -5.23 8.27
C ARG A 80 -18.05 -5.32 9.77
N SER A 81 -17.95 -6.51 10.34
CA SER A 81 -18.23 -6.69 11.76
C SER A 81 -17.19 -5.94 12.60
N PRO A 82 -17.59 -5.36 13.74
CA PRO A 82 -16.62 -4.93 14.74
C PRO A 82 -15.62 -6.08 15.02
N HIS A 83 -14.33 -5.76 15.11
CA HIS A 83 -13.23 -6.71 15.32
C HIS A 83 -12.75 -7.50 14.09
N SER A 84 -13.11 -7.08 12.87
CA SER A 84 -12.52 -7.67 11.66
C SER A 84 -11.06 -7.28 11.40
N GLN A 85 -10.52 -6.33 12.18
CA GLN A 85 -9.13 -5.89 12.09
C GLN A 85 -8.31 -6.39 13.29
N ASN A 86 -7.28 -7.20 13.02
CA ASN A 86 -6.27 -7.56 14.01
C ASN A 86 -5.11 -6.57 13.96
N TYR A 87 -4.43 -6.39 15.09
CA TYR A 87 -3.27 -5.52 15.16
C TYR A 87 -2.17 -6.14 16.04
N PRO A 88 -0.90 -5.82 15.76
CA PRO A 88 0.15 -5.91 16.75
C PRO A 88 -0.20 -5.17 18.05
N ALA A 89 0.42 -5.58 19.15
CA ALA A 89 0.16 -5.00 20.47
C ALA A 89 0.28 -3.46 20.46
N GLY A 90 -0.68 -2.79 21.12
CA GLY A 90 -0.70 -1.33 21.27
C GLY A 90 -1.42 -0.58 20.14
N LEU A 91 -1.33 -1.01 18.88
CA LEU A 91 -1.94 -0.29 17.75
C LEU A 91 -3.48 -0.29 17.80
N LYS A 92 -4.09 -1.34 18.36
CA LYS A 92 -5.55 -1.45 18.52
C LYS A 92 -6.21 -0.31 19.31
N TYR A 93 -5.44 0.48 20.05
CA TYR A 93 -5.96 1.62 20.82
C TYR A 93 -6.02 2.93 20.02
N PHE A 94 -5.37 2.98 18.85
CA PHE A 94 -5.24 4.19 18.03
C PHE A 94 -5.96 4.08 16.68
N TYR A 95 -6.25 2.86 16.24
CA TYR A 95 -6.81 2.60 14.90
C TYR A 95 -8.17 1.88 14.96
N PRO A 96 -9.00 2.01 13.90
CA PRO A 96 -10.33 1.40 13.87
C PRO A 96 -10.30 -0.11 14.05
N ASN A 97 -11.29 -0.66 14.77
CA ASN A 97 -11.42 -2.12 14.94
C ASN A 97 -12.10 -2.82 13.75
N ARG A 98 -12.37 -2.09 12.66
CA ARG A 98 -12.95 -2.60 11.41
C ARG A 98 -11.93 -2.45 10.30
N GLY A 99 -11.80 -3.49 9.49
CA GLY A 99 -10.91 -3.51 8.34
C GLY A 99 -11.58 -2.94 7.09
N ASP A 100 -12.05 -1.69 7.14
CA ASP A 100 -12.75 -1.03 6.03
C ASP A 100 -12.01 0.22 5.50
N PHE A 101 -10.68 0.23 5.64
CA PHE A 101 -9.80 1.33 5.25
C PHE A 101 -8.55 0.84 4.51
N ILE A 102 -7.91 1.75 3.77
CA ILE A 102 -6.56 1.61 3.24
C ILE A 102 -5.55 2.26 4.20
N ALA A 103 -4.44 1.61 4.47
CA ALA A 103 -3.36 2.12 5.30
C ALA A 103 -2.22 2.69 4.44
N LEU A 104 -1.66 3.81 4.89
CA LEU A 104 -0.39 4.35 4.41
C LEU A 104 0.66 4.19 5.50
N ILE A 105 1.68 3.37 5.27
CA ILE A 105 2.73 3.08 6.26
C ILE A 105 4.06 3.62 5.73
N GLY A 106 4.69 4.52 6.47
CA GLY A 106 5.86 5.26 5.96
C GLY A 106 6.92 5.51 7.01
N ASN A 107 8.18 5.69 6.61
CA ASN A 107 9.20 6.12 7.57
C ASN A 107 8.96 7.57 8.04
N LEU A 108 9.53 7.99 9.18
CA LEU A 108 9.26 9.31 9.77
C LEU A 108 9.43 10.49 8.80
N SER A 109 10.38 10.39 7.87
CA SER A 109 10.63 11.44 6.89
C SER A 109 9.44 11.70 5.96
N THR A 110 8.56 10.71 5.76
CA THR A 110 7.41 10.76 4.85
C THR A 110 6.12 11.28 5.49
N ILE A 111 6.13 11.73 6.75
CA ILE A 111 4.92 12.25 7.43
C ILE A 111 4.14 13.28 6.58
N PRO A 112 4.77 14.26 5.90
CA PRO A 112 4.04 15.17 5.02
C PRO A 112 3.33 14.45 3.86
N ASP A 113 3.97 13.46 3.24
CA ASP A 113 3.39 12.67 2.15
C ASP A 113 2.24 11.76 2.65
N LEU A 114 2.37 11.17 3.85
CA LEU A 114 1.31 10.37 4.49
C LEU A 114 0.03 11.20 4.69
N ILE A 115 0.19 12.40 5.26
CA ILE A 115 -0.93 13.33 5.50
C ILE A 115 -1.52 13.81 4.17
N HIS A 116 -0.68 14.11 3.18
CA HIS A 116 -1.12 14.58 1.88
C HIS A 116 -1.93 13.51 1.14
N LEU A 117 -1.37 12.32 0.95
CA LEU A 117 -2.01 11.22 0.24
C LEU A 117 -3.29 10.76 0.96
N SER A 118 -3.27 10.63 2.29
CA SER A 118 -4.47 10.23 3.05
C SER A 118 -5.62 11.22 2.88
N ARG A 119 -5.34 12.53 2.81
CA ARG A 119 -6.38 13.54 2.52
C ARG A 119 -6.98 13.38 1.12
N HIS A 120 -6.16 13.09 0.11
CA HIS A 120 -6.65 12.89 -1.25
C HIS A 120 -7.48 11.60 -1.40
N ILE A 121 -7.07 10.52 -0.72
CA ILE A 121 -7.84 9.27 -0.66
C ILE A 121 -9.17 9.48 0.08
N ARG A 122 -9.16 10.17 1.22
CA ARG A 122 -10.41 10.47 1.96
C ARG A 122 -11.35 11.39 1.18
N LYS A 123 -10.83 12.34 0.41
CA LYS A 123 -11.64 13.23 -0.44
C LYS A 123 -12.45 12.50 -1.51
N VAL A 124 -11.98 11.36 -2.01
CA VAL A 124 -12.72 10.52 -2.97
C VAL A 124 -13.67 9.54 -2.29
N GLY A 125 -13.85 9.63 -0.96
CA GLY A 125 -14.79 8.82 -0.19
C GLY A 125 -14.23 7.49 0.32
N THR A 126 -12.92 7.25 0.18
CA THR A 126 -12.27 6.02 0.66
C THR A 126 -11.67 6.23 2.05
N PRO A 127 -12.05 5.44 3.07
CA PRO A 127 -11.43 5.54 4.39
C PRO A 127 -9.94 5.21 4.32
N CYS A 128 -9.10 6.02 4.97
CA CYS A 128 -7.64 5.89 4.86
C CYS A 128 -6.91 6.26 6.15
N GLU A 129 -6.25 5.29 6.78
CA GLU A 129 -5.41 5.51 7.95
C GLU A 129 -3.93 5.63 7.56
N TRP A 130 -3.11 6.22 8.42
CA TRP A 130 -1.67 6.29 8.20
C TRP A 130 -0.87 6.04 9.47
N LEU A 131 0.33 5.46 9.30
CA LEU A 131 1.24 5.09 10.38
C LEU A 131 2.66 5.53 10.02
N PRO A 132 3.24 6.51 10.74
CA PRO A 132 4.65 6.82 10.65
C PRO A 132 5.46 5.82 11.48
N VAL A 133 6.50 5.25 10.89
CA VAL A 133 7.27 4.15 11.46
C VAL A 133 8.71 4.61 11.74
N PRO A 134 9.15 4.59 13.02
CA PRO A 134 10.53 4.87 13.39
C PRO A 134 11.44 3.66 13.14
N ASN A 135 12.76 3.89 13.17
CA ASN A 135 13.79 2.84 13.11
C ASN A 135 13.59 1.82 11.97
N ARG A 136 13.12 2.28 10.81
CA ARG A 136 12.88 1.45 9.61
C ARG A 136 11.95 0.24 9.88
N GLY A 137 11.07 0.31 10.89
CA GLY A 137 10.15 -0.78 11.23
C GLY A 137 10.78 -1.95 11.98
N LYS A 138 12.04 -1.85 12.45
CA LYS A 138 12.70 -2.95 13.19
C LYS A 138 12.00 -3.36 14.49
N LEU A 139 11.28 -2.43 15.12
CA LEU A 139 10.50 -2.68 16.34
C LEU A 139 9.09 -3.20 16.06
N LEU A 140 8.64 -3.12 14.81
CA LEU A 140 7.32 -3.57 14.38
C LEU A 140 7.46 -4.28 13.03
N PRO A 141 8.01 -5.50 13.00
CA PRO A 141 8.42 -6.18 11.76
C PRO A 141 7.31 -6.32 10.73
N GLN A 142 6.04 -6.37 11.16
CA GLN A 142 4.86 -6.38 10.29
C GLN A 142 4.83 -5.20 9.32
N THR A 143 5.39 -4.05 9.71
CA THR A 143 5.47 -2.85 8.84
C THR A 143 6.53 -2.96 7.76
N ARG A 144 7.28 -4.07 7.69
CA ARG A 144 8.35 -4.30 6.71
C ARG A 144 8.01 -5.36 5.66
N LEU A 145 6.81 -5.93 5.70
CA LEU A 145 6.37 -7.02 4.83
C LEU A 145 5.87 -6.47 3.48
N SER A 146 6.75 -5.83 2.71
CA SER A 146 6.59 -5.46 1.29
C SER A 146 7.86 -4.74 0.77
N ASP A 147 7.88 -4.44 -0.52
CA ASP A 147 8.97 -3.85 -1.30
C ASP A 147 9.40 -2.44 -0.87
N HIS A 148 8.70 -1.74 0.01
CA HIS A 148 9.17 -0.47 0.57
C HIS A 148 10.30 -0.67 1.60
N SER A 149 10.43 -1.85 2.20
CA SER A 149 11.36 -2.06 3.30
C SER A 149 12.84 -2.02 2.89
N PRO A 150 13.28 -2.53 1.71
CA PRO A 150 14.65 -2.36 1.26
C PRO A 150 14.99 -0.89 0.96
N PHE A 151 14.01 -0.09 0.53
CA PHE A 151 14.20 1.35 0.36
C PHE A 151 14.44 2.06 1.69
N TRP A 152 13.72 1.68 2.75
CA TRP A 152 14.02 2.17 4.10
C TRP A 152 15.44 1.81 4.54
N ASP A 153 15.93 0.62 4.21
CA ASP A 153 17.27 0.17 4.58
C ASP A 153 18.37 0.96 3.87
N GLN A 154 18.13 1.41 2.65
CA GLN A 154 19.01 2.31 1.87
C GLN A 154 18.87 3.80 2.24
N GLY A 155 17.93 4.14 3.13
CA GLY A 155 17.68 5.49 3.62
C GLY A 155 16.75 6.34 2.77
N TYR A 156 15.97 5.72 1.87
CA TYR A 156 15.01 6.41 1.03
C TYR A 156 13.68 6.70 1.74
N ARG A 157 12.99 7.73 1.25
CA ARG A 157 11.60 8.04 1.58
C ARG A 157 10.70 7.02 0.87
N ALA A 158 10.04 6.14 1.62
CA ALA A 158 9.17 5.12 1.04
C ALA A 158 7.91 4.91 1.89
N LEU A 159 6.80 4.65 1.21
CA LEU A 159 5.49 4.34 1.77
C LEU A 159 5.03 2.98 1.26
N MET A 160 4.33 2.22 2.08
CA MET A 160 3.47 1.13 1.67
C MET A 160 2.02 1.60 1.69
N VAL A 161 1.31 1.36 0.58
CA VAL A 161 -0.15 1.47 0.49
C VAL A 161 -0.69 0.06 0.58
N THR A 162 -1.49 -0.23 1.61
CA THR A 162 -1.99 -1.58 1.84
C THR A 162 -3.36 -1.56 2.47
N ASP A 163 -4.19 -2.52 2.13
CA ASP A 163 -5.43 -2.79 2.83
C ASP A 163 -5.19 -3.53 4.15
N THR A 164 -3.95 -3.86 4.51
CA THR A 164 -3.60 -4.63 5.72
C THR A 164 -4.09 -6.09 5.69
N ALA A 165 -4.23 -6.69 4.51
CA ALA A 165 -4.70 -8.06 4.32
C ALA A 165 -4.02 -9.09 5.24
N PHE A 166 -2.72 -8.99 5.50
CA PHE A 166 -2.03 -9.89 6.46
C PHE A 166 -2.62 -9.86 7.90
N LEU A 167 -3.44 -8.86 8.24
CA LEU A 167 -4.12 -8.72 9.54
C LEU A 167 -5.62 -9.08 9.51
N ARG A 168 -6.22 -9.25 8.32
CA ARG A 168 -7.68 -9.38 8.19
C ARG A 168 -8.19 -10.29 7.07
N ASN A 169 -7.37 -10.59 6.05
CA ASN A 169 -7.74 -11.39 4.90
C ASN A 169 -7.49 -12.89 5.19
N PRO A 170 -8.54 -13.72 5.35
CA PRO A 170 -8.37 -15.16 5.56
C PRO A 170 -7.93 -15.92 4.31
N HIS A 171 -7.88 -15.24 3.15
CA HIS A 171 -7.47 -15.79 1.87
C HIS A 171 -5.99 -15.56 1.55
N TYR A 172 -5.27 -14.79 2.38
CA TYR A 172 -3.86 -14.47 2.20
C TYR A 172 -2.98 -15.74 2.04
N HIS A 173 -2.19 -15.80 0.96
CA HIS A 173 -1.38 -16.96 0.55
C HIS A 173 -2.19 -18.26 0.31
N GLN A 174 -3.51 -18.16 0.08
CA GLN A 174 -4.37 -19.31 -0.17
C GLN A 174 -4.88 -19.35 -1.61
N LYS A 175 -5.29 -20.53 -2.05
CA LYS A 175 -5.95 -20.69 -3.36
C LYS A 175 -7.29 -19.96 -3.48
N SER A 176 -7.83 -19.49 -2.37
CA SER A 176 -9.09 -18.76 -2.30
C SER A 176 -8.93 -17.25 -2.47
N ASP A 177 -7.70 -16.72 -2.59
CA ASP A 177 -7.47 -15.33 -2.96
C ASP A 177 -7.84 -15.13 -4.44
N THR A 178 -9.08 -14.67 -4.66
CA THR A 178 -9.77 -14.66 -5.95
C THR A 178 -10.45 -13.31 -6.15
N ILE A 179 -10.82 -12.97 -7.38
CA ILE A 179 -11.43 -11.66 -7.65
C ILE A 179 -12.75 -11.46 -6.89
N GLU A 180 -13.46 -12.56 -6.62
CA GLU A 180 -14.71 -12.58 -5.87
C GLU A 180 -14.56 -12.19 -4.39
N THR A 181 -13.33 -12.23 -3.85
CA THR A 181 -13.04 -11.80 -2.47
C THR A 181 -12.71 -10.31 -2.37
N LEU A 182 -12.66 -9.57 -3.49
CA LEU A 182 -12.27 -8.16 -3.53
C LEU A 182 -13.48 -7.21 -3.55
N ASP A 183 -13.31 -6.03 -2.95
CA ASP A 183 -14.21 -4.89 -3.12
C ASP A 183 -13.64 -3.95 -4.19
N LEU A 184 -14.15 -4.08 -5.42
CA LEU A 184 -13.68 -3.30 -6.56
C LEU A 184 -14.03 -1.81 -6.48
N ASP A 185 -15.10 -1.45 -5.75
CA ASP A 185 -15.44 -0.04 -5.51
C ASP A 185 -14.42 0.60 -4.57
N PHE A 186 -14.03 -0.13 -3.52
CA PHE A 186 -12.96 0.27 -2.61
C PHE A 186 -11.62 0.41 -3.36
N LEU A 187 -11.22 -0.59 -4.15
CA LEU A 187 -10.00 -0.56 -4.95
C LEU A 187 -10.00 0.63 -5.94
N THR A 188 -11.13 0.89 -6.58
CA THR A 188 -11.31 2.06 -7.47
C THR A 188 -11.12 3.37 -6.71
N GLY A 189 -11.66 3.46 -5.50
CA GLY A 189 -11.49 4.60 -4.61
C GLY A 189 -10.03 4.83 -4.22
N VAL A 190 -9.30 3.76 -3.85
CA VAL A 190 -7.85 3.80 -3.58
C VAL A 190 -7.10 4.33 -4.80
N CYS A 191 -7.35 3.76 -5.97
CA CYS A 191 -6.68 4.16 -7.22
C CYS A 191 -6.90 5.64 -7.55
N ARG A 192 -8.15 6.12 -7.52
CA ARG A 192 -8.49 7.53 -7.77
C ARG A 192 -7.84 8.46 -6.74
N GLY A 193 -7.83 8.05 -5.47
CA GLY A 193 -7.19 8.78 -4.39
C GLY A 193 -5.68 8.94 -4.62
N LEU A 194 -5.01 7.87 -5.04
CA LEU A 194 -3.59 7.89 -5.40
C LEU A 194 -3.30 8.75 -6.62
N ILE A 195 -4.10 8.64 -7.70
CA ILE A 195 -3.94 9.50 -8.90
C ILE A 195 -4.00 10.97 -8.49
N ASN A 196 -5.05 11.38 -7.77
CA ASN A 196 -5.22 12.76 -7.31
C ASN A 196 -4.09 13.22 -6.36
N GLY A 197 -3.64 12.30 -5.51
CA GLY A 197 -2.55 12.54 -4.57
C GLY A 197 -1.23 12.78 -5.30
N ILE A 198 -0.83 11.86 -6.18
CA ILE A 198 0.45 11.90 -6.92
C ILE A 198 0.50 13.09 -7.90
N GLU A 199 -0.61 13.43 -8.55
CA GLU A 199 -0.66 14.58 -9.47
C GLU A 199 -0.28 15.91 -8.77
N SER A 200 -0.47 15.98 -7.45
CA SER A 200 -0.28 17.20 -6.67
C SER A 200 1.04 17.27 -5.89
N ILE A 201 1.99 16.36 -6.14
CA ILE A 201 3.30 16.30 -5.45
C ILE A 201 4.52 16.49 -6.37
#